data_AF-A0A6I9U3W4-F1
#
_entry.id   AF-A0A6I9U3W4-F1
#
_cell.length_a   1.000
_cell.length_b   1.000
_cell.length_c   1.000
_cell.angle_alpha   90.00
_cell.angle_beta   90.00
_cell.angle_gamma   90.00
#
_symmetry.space_group_name_H-M   'P 1'
#
loop_
_entity.id
_entity.type
_entity.pdbx_description
1 polymer ?
#
loop_
_entity_poly.entity_id
_entity_poly.type
_entity_poly.pdbx_seq_one_letter_code
_entity_poly.pdbx_strand_id
1 'polypeptide(L)'
;MFVSTMPGLREAALVLVFLAICCKAVNSRPFWCPTDTANSSGYCLSWRLAVEANNIRAWRTVPTQCSRHIEAYMIAGQYQRDLNLIVGSICSYVDTITLSDDGFDAWILDVDDTCISNLFYYRGKRYGCEPFDPLGFRAWALQGECAAIPDVLRLFNKLVETGFKVFLVTGRDEETLGQATIQNLENQGFLGYQRLILRSGAYKGVSAITYKSEIRKQLVEEGYRIWGNVGDQWSDVQGDYAGNRTFKLPNPMYFIP
;
A
#
# COMPACT_ATOMS: atom_id res chain seq x y z
N MET A 1 8.69 4.17 62.50
CA MET A 1 8.19 4.37 63.87
C MET A 1 9.37 4.18 64.81
N PHE A 2 10.04 5.20 65.36
CA PHE A 2 10.02 6.67 65.19
C PHE A 2 11.51 7.12 64.99
N VAL A 3 11.92 7.89 63.96
CA VAL A 3 11.73 9.35 63.68
C VAL A 3 12.82 10.24 64.31
N SER A 4 13.63 10.87 63.42
CA SER A 4 14.37 12.15 63.58
C SER A 4 15.51 12.21 64.64
N THR A 5 16.47 13.15 64.60
CA THR A 5 16.51 14.51 64.00
C THR A 5 17.82 14.91 63.29
N MET A 6 17.69 15.62 62.17
CA MET A 6 18.59 16.72 61.71
C MET A 6 18.11 18.05 62.38
N PRO A 7 18.82 19.23 62.38
CA PRO A 7 19.65 19.77 61.27
C PRO A 7 20.80 20.77 61.60
N GLY A 8 21.46 21.29 60.54
CA GLY A 8 22.08 22.62 60.50
C GLY A 8 23.60 22.70 60.77
N LEU A 9 24.31 23.78 60.38
CA LEU A 9 23.88 25.00 59.66
C LEU A 9 25.10 25.76 59.05
N ARG A 10 25.00 26.28 57.81
CA ARG A 10 25.77 27.42 57.19
C ARG A 10 27.32 27.33 57.14
N GLU A 11 27.97 27.52 55.98
CA GLU A 11 28.38 28.81 55.36
C GLU A 11 29.24 29.72 56.26
N ALA A 12 30.38 30.31 55.85
CA ALA A 12 31.29 30.16 54.69
C ALA A 12 32.61 30.93 55.02
N ALA A 13 33.70 31.05 54.25
CA ALA A 13 34.13 30.63 52.90
C ALA A 13 35.67 30.30 52.97
N LEU A 14 36.66 30.57 52.09
CA LEU A 14 36.87 31.31 50.82
C LEU A 14 37.96 30.62 49.94
N VAL A 15 37.89 30.86 48.61
CA VAL A 15 39.00 31.10 47.64
C VAL A 15 40.29 30.24 47.69
N LEU A 16 40.52 29.47 46.63
CA LEU A 16 41.60 29.77 45.65
C LEU A 16 41.28 29.17 44.27
N VAL A 17 41.43 29.96 43.20
CA VAL A 17 41.19 29.54 41.81
C VAL A 17 42.52 29.31 41.12
N PHE A 18 42.71 28.14 40.50
CA PHE A 18 43.76 27.91 39.51
C PHE A 18 43.20 27.16 38.30
N LEU A 19 43.20 27.83 37.15
CA LEU A 19 43.04 27.14 35.86
C LEU A 19 44.34 26.42 35.51
N ALA A 20 44.26 25.12 35.28
CA ALA A 20 45.31 24.34 34.62
C ALA A 20 44.67 23.55 33.46
N ILE A 21 44.85 24.05 32.23
CA ILE A 21 44.21 23.48 31.05
C ILE A 21 44.95 22.20 30.64
N CYS A 22 44.26 21.06 30.72
CA CYS A 22 44.74 19.77 30.21
C CYS A 22 43.59 19.00 29.54
N CYS A 23 43.01 19.60 28.50
CA CYS A 23 42.11 18.89 27.59
C CYS A 23 42.88 17.75 26.91
N LYS A 24 42.70 16.50 27.40
CA LYS A 24 43.16 15.32 26.66
C LYS A 24 42.43 15.29 25.33
N ALA A 25 43.17 15.46 24.24
CA ALA A 25 42.63 15.35 22.90
C ALA A 25 42.17 13.91 22.65
N VAL A 26 40.88 13.66 22.87
CA VAL A 26 40.22 12.46 22.34
C VAL A 26 40.33 12.56 20.83
N ASN A 27 41.07 11.64 20.22
CA ASN A 27 41.31 11.62 18.78
C ASN A 27 40.04 11.16 18.06
N SER A 28 39.06 12.06 17.98
CA SER A 28 37.83 11.90 17.24
C SER A 28 38.17 11.79 15.75
N ARG A 29 38.37 10.56 15.29
CA ARG A 29 38.33 10.24 13.86
C ARG A 29 37.13 10.97 13.25
N PRO A 30 37.29 11.81 12.22
CA PRO A 30 36.16 12.49 11.62
C PRO A 30 35.18 11.41 11.15
N PHE A 31 33.95 11.47 11.67
CA PHE A 31 32.90 10.56 11.24
C PHE A 31 32.68 10.83 9.75
N TRP A 32 33.11 9.90 8.89
CA TRP A 32 32.99 10.02 7.44
C TRP A 32 31.50 9.94 7.09
N CYS A 33 30.82 11.08 7.18
CA CYS A 33 29.45 11.25 6.74
C CYS A 33 29.47 11.06 5.22
N PRO A 34 28.85 9.98 4.68
CA PRO A 34 28.82 9.76 3.24
C PRO A 34 28.09 10.93 2.57
N THR A 35 28.59 11.37 1.42
CA THR A 35 28.03 12.50 0.66
C THR A 35 26.53 12.30 0.35
N ASP A 36 25.80 13.40 0.12
CA ASP A 36 24.33 13.45 0.11
C ASP A 36 23.62 12.43 -0.80
N THR A 37 24.32 11.88 -1.81
CA THR A 37 23.85 10.79 -2.67
C THR A 37 23.56 9.48 -1.91
N ALA A 38 24.28 9.20 -0.83
CA ALA A 38 24.03 8.04 0.02
C ALA A 38 22.88 8.29 1.02
N ASN A 39 22.84 9.49 1.61
CA ASN A 39 21.80 9.88 2.58
C ASN A 39 20.40 9.92 1.92
N SER A 40 20.31 10.48 0.72
CA SER A 40 19.07 10.49 -0.08
C SER A 40 18.59 9.08 -0.47
N SER A 41 19.51 8.14 -0.75
CA SER A 41 19.16 6.73 -1.00
C SER A 41 18.51 6.06 0.23
N GLY A 42 19.13 6.23 1.41
CA GLY A 42 18.59 5.70 2.68
C GLY A 42 17.24 6.30 3.06
N TYR A 43 17.06 7.62 2.84
CA TYR A 43 15.77 8.28 3.03
C TYR A 43 14.67 7.64 2.18
N CYS A 44 14.91 7.39 0.89
CA CYS A 44 13.88 6.91 -0.03
C CYS A 44 13.43 5.47 0.26
N LEU A 45 14.34 4.60 0.71
CA LEU A 45 14.00 3.28 1.24
C LEU A 45 13.09 3.39 2.48
N SER A 46 13.41 4.31 3.38
CA SER A 46 12.66 4.57 4.61
C SER A 46 11.29 5.18 4.32
N TRP A 47 11.20 6.07 3.34
CA TRP A 47 9.95 6.66 2.86
C TRP A 47 9.03 5.60 2.24
N ARG A 48 9.55 4.72 1.37
CA ARG A 48 8.77 3.61 0.79
C ARG A 48 8.20 2.74 1.91
N LEU A 49 9.02 2.30 2.85
CA LEU A 49 8.55 1.51 4.01
C LEU A 49 7.48 2.25 4.82
N ALA A 50 7.61 3.56 5.01
CA ALA A 50 6.68 4.35 5.80
C ALA A 50 5.32 4.60 5.10
N VAL A 51 5.26 4.69 3.76
CA VAL A 51 3.98 4.74 3.04
C VAL A 51 3.32 3.36 2.98
N GLU A 52 4.09 2.29 2.71
CA GLU A 52 3.56 0.93 2.67
C GLU A 52 3.04 0.47 4.04
N ALA A 53 3.70 0.87 5.13
CA ALA A 53 3.24 0.62 6.51
C ALA A 53 2.15 1.60 7.01
N ASN A 54 1.56 2.43 6.15
CA ASN A 54 0.48 3.38 6.47
C ASN A 54 0.86 4.41 7.57
N ASN A 55 2.15 4.73 7.71
CA ASN A 55 2.66 5.74 8.65
C ASN A 55 2.71 7.13 8.01
N ILE A 56 3.00 7.21 6.70
CA ILE A 56 2.88 8.43 5.89
C ILE A 56 1.62 8.31 5.02
N ARG A 57 0.65 9.19 5.25
CA ARG A 57 -0.68 9.18 4.60
C ARG A 57 -0.95 10.49 3.87
N ALA A 58 -1.90 10.48 2.92
CA ALA A 58 -2.36 11.66 2.18
C ALA A 58 -1.22 12.46 1.50
N TRP A 59 -0.15 11.77 1.12
CA TRP A 59 0.94 12.34 0.34
C TRP A 59 0.48 12.54 -1.10
N ARG A 60 0.87 13.67 -1.72
CA ARG A 60 0.31 14.11 -3.02
C ARG A 60 1.11 13.61 -4.23
N THR A 61 2.42 13.46 -4.06
CA THR A 61 3.38 12.94 -5.04
C THR A 61 4.53 12.27 -4.29
N VAL A 62 5.23 11.37 -4.99
CA VAL A 62 6.51 10.83 -4.55
C VAL A 62 7.52 11.98 -4.38
N PRO A 63 8.29 12.05 -3.28
CA PRO A 63 9.35 13.05 -3.12
C PRO A 63 10.30 13.02 -4.32
N THR A 64 10.57 14.17 -4.93
CA THR A 64 11.29 14.24 -6.22
C THR A 64 12.69 13.63 -6.18
N GLN A 65 13.36 13.67 -5.02
CA GLN A 65 14.64 12.99 -4.75
C GLN A 65 14.55 11.45 -4.83
N CYS A 66 13.36 10.88 -4.62
CA CYS A 66 13.07 9.45 -4.65
C CYS A 66 12.61 8.93 -6.02
N SER A 67 12.51 9.79 -7.04
CA SER A 67 12.10 9.42 -8.40
C SER A 67 12.86 8.20 -8.94
N ARG A 68 14.20 8.18 -8.79
CA ARG A 68 15.06 7.04 -9.18
C ARG A 68 14.89 5.81 -8.29
N HIS A 69 14.55 5.98 -7.00
CA HIS A 69 14.32 4.86 -6.10
C HIS A 69 13.03 4.13 -6.45
N ILE A 70 11.95 4.87 -6.72
CA ILE A 70 10.65 4.28 -7.08
C ILE A 70 10.71 3.67 -8.49
N GLU A 71 11.36 4.33 -9.45
CA GLU A 71 11.66 3.72 -10.76
C GLU A 71 12.36 2.36 -10.58
N ALA A 72 13.52 2.33 -9.90
CA ALA A 72 14.29 1.11 -9.71
C ALA A 72 13.51 0.05 -8.91
N TYR A 73 12.69 0.45 -7.94
CA TYR A 73 11.83 -0.47 -7.19
C TYR A 73 10.83 -1.19 -8.11
N MET A 74 10.10 -0.43 -8.93
CA MET A 74 9.09 -0.97 -9.84
C MET A 74 9.69 -1.80 -10.97
N ILE A 75 10.80 -1.36 -11.59
CA ILE A 75 11.32 -1.99 -12.83
C ILE A 75 12.54 -2.92 -12.65
N ALA A 76 13.32 -2.80 -11.56
CA ALA A 76 14.47 -3.69 -11.29
C ALA A 76 14.08 -4.93 -10.44
N GLY A 77 12.81 -5.32 -10.48
CA GLY A 77 12.31 -6.58 -9.96
C GLY A 77 12.21 -6.71 -8.44
N GLN A 78 12.39 -5.64 -7.65
CA GLN A 78 12.10 -5.73 -6.21
C GLN A 78 10.60 -5.72 -5.94
N TYR A 79 9.84 -4.88 -6.63
CA TYR A 79 8.37 -4.94 -6.66
C TYR A 79 7.86 -6.36 -6.98
N GLN A 80 8.45 -7.00 -7.99
CA GLN A 80 8.14 -8.37 -8.40
C GLN A 80 8.47 -9.43 -7.31
N ARG A 81 9.52 -9.22 -6.50
CA ARG A 81 9.84 -10.09 -5.35
C ARG A 81 8.90 -9.87 -4.16
N ASP A 82 8.60 -8.61 -3.86
CA ASP A 82 7.66 -8.23 -2.80
C ASP A 82 6.25 -8.81 -3.12
N LEU A 83 5.76 -8.64 -4.36
CA LEU A 83 4.51 -9.24 -4.85
C LEU A 83 4.49 -10.77 -4.73
N ASN A 84 5.52 -11.45 -5.24
CA ASN A 84 5.55 -12.91 -5.27
C ASN A 84 5.51 -13.52 -3.85
N LEU A 85 6.19 -12.88 -2.88
CA LEU A 85 6.15 -13.26 -1.46
C LEU A 85 4.75 -13.07 -0.86
N ILE A 86 4.10 -11.93 -1.12
CA ILE A 86 2.76 -11.64 -0.60
C ILE A 86 1.75 -12.59 -1.22
N VAL A 87 1.76 -12.78 -2.55
CA VAL A 87 0.85 -13.70 -3.23
C VAL A 87 1.10 -15.16 -2.85
N GLY A 88 2.36 -15.58 -2.67
CA GLY A 88 2.65 -16.90 -2.10
C GLY A 88 2.02 -17.10 -0.73
N SER A 89 2.11 -16.08 0.14
CA SER A 89 1.46 -16.07 1.46
C SER A 89 -0.08 -16.05 1.38
N ILE A 90 -0.67 -15.51 0.30
CA ILE A 90 -2.11 -15.62 0.02
C ILE A 90 -2.46 -17.04 -0.40
N CYS A 91 -1.73 -17.63 -1.36
CA CYS A 91 -1.98 -18.99 -1.83
C CYS A 91 -1.92 -20.00 -0.66
N SER A 92 -0.91 -19.92 0.20
CA SER A 92 -0.82 -20.78 1.38
C SER A 92 -1.91 -20.53 2.43
N TYR A 93 -2.61 -19.39 2.41
CA TYR A 93 -3.80 -19.17 3.23
C TYR A 93 -5.05 -19.77 2.56
N VAL A 94 -5.21 -19.62 1.24
CA VAL A 94 -6.25 -20.29 0.45
C VAL A 94 -6.20 -21.81 0.68
N ASP A 95 -5.01 -22.41 0.71
CA ASP A 95 -4.80 -23.84 0.96
C ASP A 95 -5.18 -24.31 2.39
N THR A 96 -5.52 -23.39 3.31
CA THR A 96 -6.04 -23.71 4.66
C THR A 96 -7.55 -23.59 4.80
N ILE A 97 -8.27 -23.18 3.75
CA ILE A 97 -9.71 -22.94 3.79
C ILE A 97 -10.46 -24.09 3.13
N THR A 98 -11.33 -24.76 3.91
CA THR A 98 -12.38 -25.64 3.36
C THR A 98 -13.59 -24.78 3.02
N LEU A 99 -14.07 -24.84 1.76
CA LEU A 99 -15.28 -24.14 1.34
C LEU A 99 -16.55 -24.87 1.83
N SER A 100 -17.66 -24.14 1.87
CA SER A 100 -19.02 -24.66 2.03
C SER A 100 -19.65 -24.99 0.67
N ASP A 101 -20.44 -26.05 0.61
CA ASP A 101 -21.19 -26.44 -0.59
C ASP A 101 -22.32 -25.45 -0.96
N ASP A 102 -22.61 -24.46 -0.12
CA ASP A 102 -23.62 -23.42 -0.38
C ASP A 102 -23.20 -22.38 -1.46
N GLY A 103 -21.91 -22.30 -1.80
CA GLY A 103 -21.39 -21.40 -2.83
C GLY A 103 -21.22 -19.93 -2.42
N PHE A 104 -21.33 -19.58 -1.14
CA PHE A 104 -21.20 -18.20 -0.63
C PHE A 104 -19.79 -17.82 -0.14
N ASP A 105 -18.77 -18.66 -0.29
CA ASP A 105 -17.39 -18.31 0.06
C ASP A 105 -16.78 -17.36 -0.97
N ALA A 106 -16.49 -16.14 -0.54
CA ALA A 106 -16.11 -15.03 -1.41
C ALA A 106 -14.67 -14.56 -1.18
N TRP A 107 -14.11 -13.98 -2.24
CA TRP A 107 -12.81 -13.32 -2.23
C TRP A 107 -12.91 -11.98 -2.97
N ILE A 108 -12.21 -10.95 -2.48
CA ILE A 108 -12.23 -9.61 -3.07
C ILE A 108 -10.84 -9.22 -3.56
N LEU A 109 -10.78 -8.70 -4.79
CA LEU A 109 -9.60 -8.04 -5.36
C LEU A 109 -9.98 -6.62 -5.80
N ASP A 110 -9.09 -5.65 -5.61
CA ASP A 110 -9.11 -4.42 -6.41
C ASP A 110 -8.62 -4.68 -7.86
N VAL A 111 -8.76 -3.70 -8.76
CA VAL A 111 -8.37 -3.79 -10.17
C VAL A 111 -7.06 -3.04 -10.50
N ASP A 112 -6.81 -1.85 -9.98
CA ASP A 112 -5.80 -0.89 -10.49
C ASP A 112 -4.48 -0.95 -9.73
N ASP A 113 -3.40 -1.36 -10.41
CA ASP A 113 -2.15 -1.85 -9.79
C ASP A 113 -2.34 -3.02 -8.79
N THR A 114 -3.54 -3.64 -8.80
CA THR A 114 -3.87 -4.91 -8.15
C THR A 114 -4.01 -6.03 -9.18
N CYS A 115 -5.01 -5.98 -10.09
CA CYS A 115 -5.15 -6.97 -11.17
C CYS A 115 -4.42 -6.54 -12.45
N ILE A 116 -4.56 -5.28 -12.85
CA ILE A 116 -3.98 -4.68 -14.06
C ILE A 116 -3.16 -3.45 -13.69
N SER A 117 -1.95 -3.31 -14.22
CA SER A 117 -1.00 -2.29 -13.78
C SER A 117 -1.09 -0.98 -14.58
N ASN A 118 -1.00 0.14 -13.87
CA ASN A 118 -0.91 1.48 -14.44
C ASN A 118 0.55 1.97 -14.57
N LEU A 119 1.54 1.09 -14.41
CA LEU A 119 2.98 1.39 -14.46
C LEU A 119 3.40 2.15 -15.75
N PHE A 120 2.78 1.88 -16.90
CA PHE A 120 3.07 2.61 -18.14
C PHE A 120 2.59 4.07 -18.11
N TYR A 121 1.39 4.34 -17.58
CA TYR A 121 0.94 5.72 -17.31
C TYR A 121 1.86 6.40 -16.29
N TYR A 122 2.16 5.72 -15.18
CA TYR A 122 2.98 6.31 -14.12
C TYR A 122 4.44 6.53 -14.52
N ARG A 123 5.02 5.74 -15.45
CA ARG A 123 6.31 6.08 -16.09
C ARG A 123 6.26 7.48 -16.73
N GLY A 124 5.17 7.80 -17.42
CA GLY A 124 4.93 9.13 -17.99
C GLY A 124 4.75 10.25 -16.96
N LYS A 125 4.36 9.91 -15.71
CA LYS A 125 4.26 10.82 -14.55
C LYS A 125 5.44 10.66 -13.57
N ARG A 126 6.61 10.23 -14.08
CA ARG A 126 7.87 10.02 -13.33
C ARG A 126 7.71 9.14 -12.08
N TYR A 127 6.95 8.06 -12.22
CA TYR A 127 6.56 7.10 -11.18
C TYR A 127 5.93 7.76 -9.95
N GLY A 128 5.05 8.75 -10.18
CA GLY A 128 4.30 9.43 -9.12
C GLY A 128 4.94 10.72 -8.60
N CYS A 129 6.07 11.16 -9.16
CA CYS A 129 6.69 12.44 -8.76
C CYS A 129 5.91 13.67 -9.30
N GLU A 130 5.09 13.47 -10.33
CA GLU A 130 4.23 14.50 -10.90
C GLU A 130 2.79 14.37 -10.38
N PRO A 131 2.03 15.48 -10.25
CA PRO A 131 0.64 15.44 -9.79
C PRO A 131 -0.24 14.53 -10.67
N PHE A 132 -1.19 13.86 -10.03
CA PHE A 132 -2.21 13.08 -10.73
C PHE A 132 -3.03 13.98 -11.68
N ASP A 133 -3.30 13.45 -12.86
CA ASP A 133 -3.96 14.13 -13.98
C ASP A 133 -5.20 13.30 -14.36
N PRO A 134 -6.39 13.66 -13.85
CA PRO A 134 -7.59 12.85 -14.02
C PRO A 134 -8.06 12.73 -15.47
N LEU A 135 -7.81 13.74 -16.30
CA LEU A 135 -8.20 13.74 -17.71
C LEU A 135 -7.24 12.86 -18.52
N GLY A 136 -5.92 13.00 -18.30
CA GLY A 136 -4.92 12.12 -18.90
C GLY A 136 -5.06 10.67 -18.44
N PHE A 137 -5.38 10.42 -17.17
CA PHE A 137 -5.61 9.06 -16.66
C PHE A 137 -6.87 8.44 -17.28
N ARG A 138 -7.98 9.18 -17.37
CA ARG A 138 -9.19 8.70 -18.05
C ARG A 138 -8.93 8.41 -19.53
N ALA A 139 -8.20 9.28 -20.23
CA ALA A 139 -7.82 9.08 -21.62
C ALA A 139 -6.86 7.88 -21.84
N TRP A 140 -6.06 7.54 -20.82
CA TRP A 140 -5.25 6.31 -20.80
C TRP A 140 -6.11 5.07 -20.53
N ALA A 141 -6.88 5.05 -19.43
CA ALA A 141 -7.69 3.91 -19.02
C ALA A 141 -8.78 3.53 -20.05
N LEU A 142 -9.27 4.49 -20.83
CA LEU A 142 -10.18 4.27 -21.97
C LEU A 142 -9.58 3.43 -23.11
N GLN A 143 -8.25 3.27 -23.19
CA GLN A 143 -7.59 2.46 -24.23
C GLN A 143 -7.73 0.95 -23.93
N GLY A 144 -7.91 0.57 -22.66
CA GLY A 144 -8.08 -0.84 -22.27
C GLY A 144 -6.81 -1.70 -22.35
N GLU A 145 -5.63 -1.08 -22.38
CA GLU A 145 -4.32 -1.74 -22.60
C GLU A 145 -3.47 -1.93 -21.32
N CYS A 146 -4.06 -1.78 -20.11
CA CYS A 146 -3.29 -1.99 -18.87
C CYS A 146 -2.93 -3.48 -18.70
N ALA A 147 -1.64 -3.81 -18.59
CA ALA A 147 -1.18 -5.20 -18.55
C ALA A 147 -1.51 -5.91 -17.22
N ALA A 148 -1.77 -7.22 -17.25
CA ALA A 148 -1.95 -8.05 -16.07
C ALA A 148 -0.74 -7.99 -15.13
N ILE A 149 -0.99 -8.05 -13.81
CA ILE A 149 0.03 -8.32 -12.80
C ILE A 149 0.13 -9.85 -12.65
N PRO A 150 1.22 -10.51 -13.12
CA PRO A 150 1.20 -11.96 -13.36
C PRO A 150 0.93 -12.81 -12.12
N ASP A 151 1.43 -12.41 -10.95
CA ASP A 151 1.16 -13.10 -9.69
C ASP A 151 -0.30 -12.96 -9.25
N VAL A 152 -0.94 -11.82 -9.50
CA VAL A 152 -2.35 -11.61 -9.12
C VAL A 152 -3.28 -12.31 -10.10
N LEU A 153 -2.92 -12.42 -11.39
CA LEU A 153 -3.60 -13.31 -12.33
C LEU A 153 -3.47 -14.79 -11.91
N ARG A 154 -2.27 -15.22 -11.48
CA ARG A 154 -2.05 -16.57 -10.92
C ARG A 154 -2.87 -16.83 -9.65
N LEU A 155 -3.01 -15.82 -8.79
CA LEU A 155 -3.89 -15.88 -7.61
C LEU A 155 -5.35 -15.99 -8.01
N PHE A 156 -5.80 -15.13 -8.91
CA PHE A 156 -7.16 -15.08 -9.43
C PHE A 156 -7.59 -16.44 -10.00
N ASN A 157 -6.77 -17.03 -10.87
CA ASN A 157 -7.02 -18.35 -11.43
C ASN A 157 -7.14 -19.41 -10.32
N LYS A 158 -6.19 -19.46 -9.37
CA LYS A 158 -6.27 -20.39 -8.23
C LYS A 158 -7.56 -20.20 -7.41
N LEU A 159 -8.02 -18.97 -7.19
CA LEU A 159 -9.24 -18.71 -6.43
C LEU A 159 -10.48 -19.25 -7.16
N VAL A 160 -10.61 -18.98 -8.46
CA VAL A 160 -11.69 -19.48 -9.32
C VAL A 160 -11.65 -21.02 -9.42
N GLU A 161 -10.47 -21.61 -9.65
CA GLU A 161 -10.23 -23.06 -9.69
C GLU A 161 -10.55 -23.75 -8.35
N THR A 162 -10.30 -23.09 -7.22
CA THR A 162 -10.65 -23.60 -5.88
C THR A 162 -12.16 -23.47 -5.59
N GLY A 163 -12.90 -22.65 -6.35
CA GLY A 163 -14.35 -22.48 -6.24
C GLY A 163 -14.83 -21.19 -5.55
N PHE A 164 -13.93 -20.29 -5.15
CA PHE A 164 -14.30 -19.01 -4.53
C PHE A 164 -15.10 -18.12 -5.47
N LYS A 165 -16.05 -17.38 -4.91
CA LYS A 165 -16.75 -16.29 -5.60
C LYS A 165 -15.87 -15.05 -5.59
N VAL A 166 -15.11 -14.85 -6.66
CA VAL A 166 -14.19 -13.70 -6.77
C VAL A 166 -14.94 -12.46 -7.22
N PHE A 167 -14.90 -11.42 -6.41
CA PHE A 167 -15.45 -10.10 -6.69
C PHE A 167 -14.32 -9.12 -7.00
N LEU A 168 -14.45 -8.36 -8.08
CA LEU A 168 -13.53 -7.30 -8.45
C LEU A 168 -14.17 -5.95 -8.07
N VAL A 169 -13.55 -5.17 -7.18
CA VAL A 169 -14.14 -3.93 -6.64
C VAL A 169 -13.21 -2.75 -6.88
N THR A 170 -13.50 -1.95 -7.91
CA THR A 170 -12.61 -0.89 -8.42
C THR A 170 -13.08 0.52 -8.09
N GLY A 171 -12.13 1.44 -7.94
CA GLY A 171 -12.43 2.88 -7.89
C GLY A 171 -12.79 3.51 -9.25
N ARG A 172 -12.65 2.78 -10.37
CA ARG A 172 -12.99 3.27 -11.72
C ARG A 172 -14.47 3.59 -11.85
N ASP A 173 -14.75 4.70 -12.52
CA ASP A 173 -16.09 5.22 -12.79
C ASP A 173 -16.87 4.31 -13.75
N GLU A 174 -18.08 3.90 -13.34
CA GLU A 174 -18.91 2.93 -14.05
C GLU A 174 -19.35 3.44 -15.43
N GLU A 175 -19.91 4.65 -15.49
CA GLU A 175 -20.44 5.28 -16.70
C GLU A 175 -19.36 5.49 -17.75
N THR A 176 -18.14 5.85 -17.32
CA THR A 176 -17.11 6.36 -18.23
C THR A 176 -15.89 5.46 -18.42
N LEU A 177 -15.72 4.41 -17.62
CA LEU A 177 -14.63 3.43 -17.75
C LEU A 177 -15.11 1.96 -17.72
N GLY A 178 -16.41 1.68 -17.49
CA GLY A 178 -16.93 0.32 -17.34
C GLY A 178 -16.58 -0.62 -18.50
N GLN A 179 -17.01 -0.29 -19.72
CA GLN A 179 -16.79 -1.14 -20.91
C GLN A 179 -15.31 -1.38 -21.20
N ALA A 180 -14.48 -0.34 -21.12
CA ALA A 180 -13.03 -0.45 -21.34
C ALA A 180 -12.37 -1.31 -20.27
N THR A 181 -12.84 -1.26 -19.01
CA THR A 181 -12.31 -2.06 -17.91
C THR A 181 -12.69 -3.53 -18.03
N ILE A 182 -13.91 -3.85 -18.45
CA ILE A 182 -14.35 -5.23 -18.75
C ILE A 182 -13.46 -5.82 -19.85
N GLN A 183 -13.35 -5.14 -20.99
CA GLN A 183 -12.54 -5.61 -22.13
C GLN A 183 -11.05 -5.73 -21.75
N ASN A 184 -10.52 -4.81 -20.95
CA ASN A 184 -9.15 -4.90 -20.44
C ASN A 184 -8.97 -6.14 -19.56
N LEU A 185 -9.89 -6.43 -18.63
CA LEU A 185 -9.79 -7.59 -17.74
C LEU A 185 -9.89 -8.91 -18.51
N GLU A 186 -10.83 -9.01 -19.46
CA GLU A 186 -11.00 -10.17 -20.35
C GLU A 186 -9.75 -10.42 -21.20
N ASN A 187 -9.24 -9.39 -21.87
CA ASN A 187 -8.02 -9.46 -22.69
C ASN A 187 -6.75 -9.81 -21.89
N GLN A 188 -6.74 -9.51 -20.58
CA GLN A 188 -5.66 -9.85 -19.65
C GLN A 188 -5.89 -11.17 -18.91
N GLY A 189 -6.95 -11.94 -19.25
CA GLY A 189 -7.18 -13.29 -18.75
C GLY A 189 -7.96 -13.39 -17.43
N PHE A 190 -8.48 -12.29 -16.88
CA PHE A 190 -9.30 -12.28 -15.65
C PHE A 190 -10.73 -12.74 -15.94
N LEU A 191 -10.90 -14.01 -16.31
CA LEU A 191 -12.16 -14.62 -16.73
C LEU A 191 -12.82 -15.42 -15.60
N GLY A 192 -14.15 -15.32 -15.46
CA GLY A 192 -14.92 -16.12 -14.49
C GLY A 192 -15.05 -15.52 -13.09
N TYR A 193 -14.86 -14.21 -12.92
CA TYR A 193 -15.24 -13.51 -11.69
C TYR A 193 -16.77 -13.53 -11.48
N GLN A 194 -17.22 -13.50 -10.22
CA GLN A 194 -18.64 -13.52 -9.85
C GLN A 194 -19.34 -12.18 -10.13
N ARG A 195 -18.64 -11.05 -9.92
CA ARG A 195 -19.11 -9.70 -10.26
C ARG A 195 -17.92 -8.73 -10.36
N LEU A 196 -17.93 -7.87 -11.38
CA LEU A 196 -17.15 -6.63 -11.39
C LEU A 196 -18.06 -5.52 -10.83
N ILE A 197 -17.58 -4.81 -9.81
CA ILE A 197 -18.28 -3.71 -9.16
C ILE A 197 -17.46 -2.45 -9.42
N LEU A 198 -17.98 -1.62 -10.33
CA LEU A 198 -17.44 -0.31 -10.64
C LEU A 198 -18.06 0.76 -9.73
N ARG A 199 -17.45 1.95 -9.71
CA ARG A 199 -17.90 3.07 -8.91
C ARG A 199 -18.99 3.85 -9.65
N SER A 200 -20.23 3.61 -9.29
CA SER A 200 -21.39 4.34 -9.85
C SER A 200 -21.42 5.80 -9.41
N GLY A 201 -22.15 6.63 -10.17
CA GLY A 201 -22.31 8.07 -9.90
C GLY A 201 -22.93 8.39 -8.53
N ALA A 202 -23.64 7.45 -7.91
CA ALA A 202 -24.18 7.59 -6.55
C ALA A 202 -23.07 7.74 -5.48
N TYR A 203 -21.88 7.17 -5.71
CA TYR A 203 -20.73 7.27 -4.82
C TYR A 203 -19.79 8.45 -5.15
N LYS A 204 -20.22 9.41 -5.97
CA LYS A 204 -19.40 10.58 -6.35
C LYS A 204 -19.08 11.45 -5.13
N GLY A 205 -17.79 11.68 -4.87
CA GLY A 205 -17.30 12.48 -3.73
C GLY A 205 -17.11 11.71 -2.41
N VAL A 206 -17.56 10.46 -2.32
CA VAL A 206 -17.29 9.55 -1.18
C VAL A 206 -15.79 9.18 -1.12
N SER A 207 -15.23 8.84 0.05
CA SER A 207 -13.85 8.29 0.12
C SER A 207 -13.79 6.89 -0.50
N ALA A 208 -12.59 6.42 -0.86
CA ALA A 208 -12.45 5.04 -1.35
C ALA A 208 -12.73 4.03 -0.22
N ILE A 209 -12.30 4.32 1.01
CA ILE A 209 -12.61 3.52 2.20
C ILE A 209 -14.13 3.35 2.38
N THR A 210 -14.91 4.43 2.39
CA THR A 210 -16.35 4.36 2.67
C THR A 210 -17.11 3.68 1.53
N TYR A 211 -16.77 3.97 0.26
CA TYR A 211 -17.34 3.27 -0.89
C TYR A 211 -17.08 1.75 -0.81
N LYS A 212 -15.81 1.34 -0.67
CA LYS A 212 -15.47 -0.10 -0.63
C LYS A 212 -16.00 -0.80 0.63
N SER A 213 -16.09 -0.11 1.77
CA SER A 213 -16.73 -0.67 2.98
C SER A 213 -18.22 -0.97 2.77
N GLU A 214 -18.95 -0.06 2.11
CA GLU A 214 -20.38 -0.26 1.84
C GLU A 214 -20.61 -1.35 0.78
N ILE A 215 -19.75 -1.48 -0.24
CA ILE A 215 -19.79 -2.62 -1.16
C ILE A 215 -19.51 -3.95 -0.43
N ARG A 216 -18.50 -4.00 0.46
CA ARG A 216 -18.22 -5.21 1.26
C ARG A 216 -19.37 -5.57 2.20
N LYS A 217 -20.00 -4.56 2.81
CA LYS A 217 -21.22 -4.73 3.61
C LYS A 217 -22.35 -5.34 2.77
N GLN A 218 -22.62 -4.80 1.58
CA GLN A 218 -23.65 -5.32 0.67
C GLN A 218 -23.39 -6.78 0.28
N LEU A 219 -22.14 -7.19 0.05
CA LEU A 219 -21.80 -8.60 -0.19
C LEU A 219 -22.08 -9.49 1.04
N VAL A 220 -21.80 -9.02 2.26
CA VAL A 220 -22.14 -9.76 3.49
C VAL A 220 -23.66 -9.80 3.73
N GLU A 221 -24.39 -8.74 3.37
CA GLU A 221 -25.86 -8.68 3.40
C GLU A 221 -26.51 -9.56 2.31
N GLU A 222 -25.84 -9.78 1.17
CA GLU A 222 -26.17 -10.82 0.18
C GLU A 222 -25.84 -12.26 0.66
N GLY A 223 -25.18 -12.41 1.82
CA GLY A 223 -24.86 -13.69 2.45
C GLY A 223 -23.42 -14.19 2.25
N TYR A 224 -22.57 -13.45 1.53
CA TYR A 224 -21.21 -13.90 1.23
C TYR A 224 -20.25 -13.85 2.42
N ARG A 225 -19.46 -14.92 2.59
CA ARG A 225 -18.37 -15.01 3.57
C ARG A 225 -17.06 -14.55 2.92
N ILE A 226 -16.68 -13.31 3.16
CA ILE A 226 -15.44 -12.73 2.61
C ILE A 226 -14.23 -13.31 3.36
N TRP A 227 -13.54 -14.29 2.76
CA TRP A 227 -12.34 -14.89 3.35
C TRP A 227 -11.09 -14.03 3.18
N GLY A 228 -10.95 -13.43 2.00
CA GLY A 228 -9.78 -12.65 1.64
C GLY A 228 -10.16 -11.37 0.90
N ASN A 229 -9.40 -10.31 1.18
CA ASN A 229 -9.52 -9.02 0.53
C ASN A 229 -8.13 -8.48 0.20
N VAL A 230 -7.88 -8.15 -1.07
CA VAL A 230 -6.56 -7.81 -1.62
C VAL A 230 -6.63 -6.51 -2.39
N GLY A 231 -5.71 -5.59 -2.13
CA GLY A 231 -5.59 -4.33 -2.87
C GLY A 231 -4.22 -3.67 -2.69
N ASP A 232 -3.88 -2.79 -3.62
CA ASP A 232 -2.64 -2.01 -3.63
C ASP A 232 -2.71 -0.78 -2.72
N GLN A 233 -3.91 -0.37 -2.29
CA GLN A 233 -4.12 0.76 -1.39
C GLN A 233 -4.67 0.32 -0.04
N TRP A 234 -4.33 1.08 1.01
CA TRP A 234 -4.95 0.87 2.32
C TRP A 234 -6.45 1.18 2.31
N SER A 235 -6.96 1.94 1.32
CA SER A 235 -8.39 2.16 1.11
C SER A 235 -9.19 0.89 0.83
N ASP A 236 -8.54 -0.14 0.28
CA ASP A 236 -9.21 -1.34 -0.22
C ASP A 236 -9.38 -2.38 0.89
N VAL A 237 -8.43 -2.38 1.82
CA VAL A 237 -8.27 -3.34 2.92
C VAL A 237 -8.60 -2.76 4.30
N GLN A 238 -8.97 -1.47 4.40
CA GLN A 238 -9.44 -0.83 5.64
C GLN A 238 -10.92 -0.43 5.57
N GLY A 239 -11.48 -0.10 6.73
CA GLY A 239 -12.92 0.10 6.95
C GLY A 239 -13.65 -1.21 7.26
N ASP A 240 -14.97 -1.14 7.28
CA ASP A 240 -15.81 -2.23 7.78
C ASP A 240 -15.93 -3.40 6.80
N TYR A 241 -16.31 -4.58 7.30
CA TYR A 241 -16.51 -5.81 6.50
C TYR A 241 -15.29 -6.20 5.65
N ALA A 242 -14.07 -5.92 6.13
CA ALA A 242 -12.83 -6.14 5.37
C ALA A 242 -12.48 -7.61 5.06
N GLY A 243 -13.25 -8.58 5.57
CA GLY A 243 -13.04 -10.02 5.42
C GLY A 243 -12.20 -10.65 6.54
N ASN A 244 -12.13 -11.99 6.55
CA ASN A 244 -11.40 -12.75 7.56
C ASN A 244 -9.89 -12.44 7.55
N ARG A 245 -9.32 -12.10 6.38
CA ARG A 245 -7.93 -11.66 6.25
C ARG A 245 -7.75 -10.66 5.11
N THR A 246 -6.92 -9.66 5.36
CA THR A 246 -6.56 -8.62 4.38
C THR A 246 -5.11 -8.73 3.92
N PHE A 247 -4.84 -8.33 2.68
CA PHE A 247 -3.51 -8.35 2.08
C PHE A 247 -3.25 -7.07 1.28
N LYS A 248 -2.33 -6.23 1.77
CA LYS A 248 -1.84 -5.04 1.07
C LYS A 248 -0.76 -5.46 0.07
N LEU A 249 -0.98 -5.25 -1.22
CA LEU A 249 0.06 -5.29 -2.25
C LEU A 249 0.86 -3.97 -2.21
N PRO A 250 2.15 -3.94 -2.61
CA PRO A 250 2.91 -2.70 -2.64
C PRO A 250 2.42 -1.77 -3.75
N ASN A 251 2.30 -0.47 -3.46
CA ASN A 251 2.24 0.58 -4.48
C ASN A 251 2.75 1.92 -3.93
N PRO A 252 4.00 2.30 -4.28
CA PRO A 252 4.57 3.58 -3.90
C PRO A 252 4.46 4.66 -5.00
N MET A 253 3.66 4.46 -6.06
CA MET A 253 3.46 5.43 -7.14
C MET A 253 2.34 6.44 -6.84
N TYR A 254 1.31 6.06 -6.09
CA TYR A 254 0.23 6.95 -5.66
C TYR A 254 -0.39 6.54 -4.32
N PHE A 255 -1.23 7.41 -3.76
CA PHE A 255 -2.00 7.21 -2.54
C PHE A 255 -3.48 7.52 -2.76
N ILE A 256 -4.37 6.62 -2.36
CA ILE A 256 -5.83 6.82 -2.37
C ILE A 256 -6.37 6.93 -0.93
N PRO A 257 -7.15 7.99 -0.60
CA PRO A 257 -7.78 8.21 0.72
C PRO A 257 -9.17 7.57 0.89
#